data_AF-A0A353N433-F1
#
_entry.id   AF-A0A353N433-F1
#
_cell.length_a   1.000
_cell.length_b   1.000
_cell.length_c   1.000
_cell.angle_alpha   90.00
_cell.angle_beta   90.00
_cell.angle_gamma   90.00
#
_symmetry.space_group_name_H-M   'P 1'
#
loop_
_entity.id
_entity.type
_entity.pdbx_description
1 polymer ?
#
loop_
_entity_poly.entity_id
_entity_poly.type
_entity_poly.pdbx_seq_one_letter_code
_entity_poly.pdbx_strand_id
1 'polypeptide(L)'
;ADLSTAIKKMGQLEEIVSKLPGIDCGACGSPTCRSLAEDIVQGKAQLTDCIIILREQLEDLAQKLLVLAQIRPPAMGWVAEKEEKNDT
;
A
#
# COMPACT_ATOMS: atom_id res chain seq x y z
N ALA A 1 3.97 10.80 -32.74
CA ALA A 1 3.47 10.37 -31.41
C ALA A 1 1.96 10.22 -31.51
N ASP A 2 1.41 9.09 -31.07
CA ASP A 2 -0.03 8.82 -31.12
C ASP A 2 -0.77 9.62 -30.03
N LEU A 3 -1.70 10.48 -30.45
CA LEU A 3 -2.51 11.32 -29.56
C LEU A 3 -3.29 10.48 -28.55
N SER A 4 -3.78 9.31 -28.96
CA SER A 4 -4.52 8.40 -28.07
C SER A 4 -3.65 7.92 -26.91
N THR A 5 -2.39 7.57 -27.18
CA THR A 5 -1.41 7.20 -26.16
C THR A 5 -1.14 8.35 -25.19
N ALA A 6 -1.03 9.58 -25.67
CA ALA A 6 -0.81 10.75 -24.81
C ALA A 6 -2.00 11.01 -23.86
N ILE A 7 -3.24 10.94 -24.39
CA ILE A 7 -4.46 11.10 -23.59
C ILE A 7 -4.55 10.03 -22.50
N LYS A 8 -4.24 8.77 -22.82
CA LYS A 8 -4.22 7.67 -21.84
C LYS A 8 -3.21 7.94 -20.71
N LYS A 9 -1.99 8.35 -21.05
CA LYS A 9 -0.95 8.67 -20.05
C LYS A 9 -1.35 9.83 -19.15
N MET A 10 -2.02 10.84 -19.69
CA MET A 10 -2.55 11.97 -18.91
C MET A 10 -3.60 11.49 -17.90
N GLY A 11 -4.51 10.60 -18.31
CA GLY A 11 -5.50 10.00 -17.41
C GLY A 11 -4.86 9.19 -16.29
N GLN A 12 -3.86 8.36 -16.61
CA GLN A 12 -3.11 7.60 -15.61
C GLN A 12 -2.35 8.51 -14.63
N LEU A 13 -1.79 9.62 -15.12
CA LEU A 13 -1.10 10.59 -14.29
C LEU A 13 -2.04 11.19 -13.24
N GLU A 14 -3.21 11.68 -13.66
CA GLU A 14 -4.20 12.25 -12.75
C GLU A 14 -4.70 11.20 -11.73
N GLU A 15 -4.89 9.95 -12.15
CA GLU A 15 -5.23 8.85 -11.23
C GLU A 15 -4.15 8.63 -10.17
N ILE A 16 -2.87 8.59 -10.57
CA ILE A 16 -1.76 8.38 -9.62
C ILE A 16 -1.59 9.59 -8.71
N VAL A 17 -1.68 10.82 -9.24
CA VAL A 17 -1.61 12.05 -8.44
C VAL A 17 -2.68 12.04 -7.35
N SER A 18 -3.90 11.59 -7.67
CA SER A 18 -5.00 11.52 -6.69
C SER A 18 -4.77 10.52 -5.55
N LYS A 19 -3.87 9.55 -5.74
CA LYS A 19 -3.48 8.56 -4.72
C LYS A 19 -2.31 9.03 -3.86
N LEU A 20 -1.59 10.07 -4.28
CA LEU A 20 -0.43 10.59 -3.55
C LEU A 20 -0.87 11.65 -2.52
N PRO A 21 -0.11 11.83 -1.42
CA PRO A 21 -0.49 12.71 -0.32
C PRO A 21 -0.46 14.21 -0.66
N GLY A 22 0.21 14.62 -1.76
CA GLY A 22 0.23 16.01 -2.22
C GLY A 22 1.04 16.99 -1.35
N ILE A 23 1.89 16.50 -0.45
CA ILE A 23 2.68 17.31 0.49
C ILE A 23 4.08 17.68 -0.02
N ASP A 24 4.49 17.17 -1.18
CA ASP A 24 5.77 17.47 -1.84
C ASP A 24 7.02 17.35 -0.94
N CYS A 25 7.10 16.30 -0.14
CA CYS A 25 8.18 16.12 0.85
C CYS A 25 9.54 15.68 0.27
N GLY A 26 9.59 15.22 -0.98
CA GLY A 26 10.83 14.82 -1.66
C GLY A 26 11.48 13.51 -1.21
N ALA A 27 10.91 12.76 -0.27
CA ALA A 27 11.53 11.54 0.28
C ALA A 27 11.75 10.41 -0.73
N CYS A 28 10.99 10.39 -1.82
CA CYS A 28 11.12 9.45 -2.94
C CYS A 28 12.21 9.85 -3.95
N GLY A 29 12.84 11.03 -3.80
CA GLY A 29 13.82 11.56 -4.75
C GLY A 29 13.24 12.46 -5.85
N SER A 30 11.91 12.56 -5.98
CA SER A 30 11.25 13.48 -6.91
C SER A 30 10.85 14.80 -6.21
N PRO A 31 10.90 15.96 -6.89
CA PRO A 31 10.67 17.26 -6.25
C PRO A 31 9.22 17.54 -5.85
N THR A 32 8.25 16.87 -6.51
CA THR A 32 6.83 16.97 -6.19
C THR A 32 6.16 15.61 -6.29
N CYS A 33 4.99 15.45 -5.67
CA CYS A 33 4.14 14.26 -5.84
C CYS A 33 3.75 14.07 -7.31
N ARG A 34 3.49 15.16 -8.05
CA ARG A 34 3.19 15.05 -9.49
C ARG A 34 4.40 14.52 -10.27
N SER A 35 5.62 14.94 -9.94
CA SER A 35 6.83 14.41 -10.57
C SER A 35 7.02 12.92 -10.30
N LEU A 36 6.79 12.45 -9.07
CA LEU A 36 6.77 11.01 -8.77
C LEU A 36 5.70 10.28 -9.61
N ALA A 37 4.50 10.87 -9.74
CA ALA A 37 3.44 10.29 -10.56
C ALA A 37 3.83 10.18 -12.05
N GLU A 38 4.55 11.18 -12.58
CA GLU A 38 5.11 11.13 -13.94
C GLU A 38 6.14 10.01 -14.09
N ASP A 39 7.03 9.85 -13.10
CA ASP A 39 8.02 8.76 -13.08
C ASP A 39 7.33 7.39 -13.06
N ILE A 40 6.23 7.23 -12.32
CA ILE A 40 5.41 6.01 -12.30
C ILE A 40 4.76 5.74 -13.66
N VAL A 41 4.14 6.75 -14.29
CA VAL A 41 3.55 6.62 -15.65
C VAL A 41 4.61 6.26 -16.70
N GLN A 42 5.86 6.67 -16.49
CA GLN A 42 7.00 6.32 -17.32
C GLN A 42 7.62 4.95 -16.99
N GLY A 43 7.16 4.27 -15.93
CA GLY A 43 7.69 2.98 -15.47
C GLY A 43 9.06 3.07 -14.78
N LYS A 44 9.43 4.25 -14.29
CA LYS A 44 10.71 4.51 -13.60
C LYS A 44 10.62 4.42 -12.08
N ALA A 45 9.41 4.50 -11.54
CA ALA A 45 9.13 4.48 -10.12
C ALA A 45 7.87 3.65 -9.83
N GLN A 46 7.66 3.32 -8.56
CA GLN A 46 6.46 2.65 -8.07
C GLN A 46 5.74 3.52 -7.03
N LEU A 47 4.45 3.26 -6.81
CA LEU A 47 3.67 3.99 -5.81
C LEU A 47 4.25 3.84 -4.39
N THR A 48 4.85 2.68 -4.10
CA THR A 48 5.54 2.36 -2.85
C THR A 48 6.87 3.09 -2.65
N ASP A 49 7.38 3.81 -3.65
CA ASP A 49 8.54 4.69 -3.45
C ASP A 49 8.14 5.91 -2.59
N CYS A 50 6.84 6.22 -2.49
CA CYS A 50 6.33 7.15 -1.50
C CYS A 50 6.32 6.47 -0.12
N ILE A 51 7.12 6.99 0.82
CA ILE A 51 7.24 6.45 2.18
C ILE A 51 5.91 6.39 2.95
N ILE A 52 4.98 7.31 2.67
CA ILE A 52 3.65 7.33 3.31
C ILE A 52 2.84 6.15 2.82
N ILE A 53 2.77 5.94 1.49
CA ILE A 53 2.06 4.81 0.89
C ILE A 53 2.70 3.47 1.29
N LEU A 54 4.03 3.38 1.28
CA LEU A 54 4.74 2.18 1.72
C LEU A 54 4.35 1.79 3.14
N ARG A 55 4.32 2.77 4.04
CA ARG A 55 3.98 2.56 5.44
C ARG A 55 2.54 2.09 5.60
N GLU A 56 1.59 2.73 4.92
CA GLU A 56 0.17 2.33 4.94
C GLU A 56 -0.02 0.89 4.45
N GLN A 57 0.63 0.50 3.35
CA GLN A 57 0.55 -0.87 2.83
C GLN A 57 1.20 -1.90 3.76
N LEU A 58 2.30 -1.53 4.40
CA LEU A 58 2.98 -2.40 5.37
C LEU A 58 2.11 -2.62 6.61
N GLU A 59 1.45 -1.58 7.11
CA GLU A 59 0.52 -1.65 8.24
C GLU A 59 -0.69 -2.54 7.91
N ASP A 60 -1.31 -2.39 6.73
CA ASP A 60 -2.40 -3.25 6.27
C ASP A 60 -1.98 -4.72 6.14
N LEU A 61 -0.81 -4.98 5.57
CA LEU A 61 -0.28 -6.34 5.46
C LEU A 61 -0.01 -6.97 6.83
N ALA A 62 0.61 -6.23 7.74
CA ALA A 62 0.89 -6.70 9.09
C ALA A 62 -0.42 -7.06 9.83
N GLN A 63 -1.46 -6.23 9.68
CA GLN A 63 -2.77 -6.51 10.26
C GLN A 63 -3.40 -7.79 9.70
N LYS A 64 -3.34 -7.99 8.38
CA LYS A 64 -3.83 -9.21 7.72
C LYS A 64 -3.09 -10.46 8.20
N LEU A 65 -1.76 -10.37 8.34
CA LEU A 65 -0.95 -11.47 8.87
C LEU A 65 -1.34 -11.81 10.31
N LEU A 66 -1.58 -10.81 11.16
CA LEU A 66 -2.02 -11.03 12.54
C LEU A 66 -3.35 -11.76 12.59
N VAL A 67 -4.32 -11.36 11.76
CA VAL A 67 -5.63 -12.03 11.66
C VAL A 67 -5.47 -13.49 11.24
N LEU A 68 -4.66 -13.74 10.20
CA LEU A 68 -4.42 -15.11 9.73
C LEU A 68 -3.75 -15.98 10.79
N ALA A 69 -2.81 -15.42 11.55
CA ALA A 69 -2.13 -16.14 12.62
C ALA A 69 -3.07 -16.55 13.78
N GLN A 70 -4.18 -15.85 13.97
CA GLN A 70 -5.19 -16.17 14.98
C GLN A 70 -6.18 -17.25 14.53
N ILE A 71 -6.29 -17.50 13.22
CA ILE A 71 -7.19 -18.54 12.70
C ILE A 71 -6.58 -19.91 12.99
N ARG A 72 -7.31 -20.76 13.70
CA ARG A 72 -6.99 -22.19 13.84
C ARG A 72 -7.90 -23.04 12.95
N PRO A 73 -7.43 -23.51 11.78
CA PRO A 73 -8.20 -24.40 10.93
C PRO A 73 -8.43 -25.75 11.62
N PRO A 74 -9.58 -26.41 11.39
CA PRO A 74 -9.86 -27.74 11.96
C PRO A 74 -8.79 -28.80 11.65
N ALA A 75 -8.08 -28.67 10.52
CA ALA A 75 -6.99 -29.56 10.12
C ALA A 75 -5.71 -29.41 10.98
N MET A 76 -5.53 -28.29 11.69
CA MET A 76 -4.37 -28.03 12.56
C MET A 76 -4.55 -28.56 13.99
N GLY A 77 -5.72 -29.14 14.32
CA GLY A 77 -6.04 -29.71 15.62
C GLY A 77 -6.78 -28.74 16.55
N TRP A 78 -7.81 -29.23 17.23
CA TRP A 78 -8.54 -28.48 18.25
C TRP A 78 -7.70 -28.44 19.54
N VAL A 79 -7.23 -27.27 19.96
CA VAL A 79 -6.80 -27.07 21.35
C VAL A 79 -7.96 -26.36 22.05
N ALA A 80 -8.69 -27.08 22.90
CA ALA A 80 -9.66 -26.45 23.78
C ALA A 80 -8.92 -25.37 24.58
N GLU A 81 -9.30 -24.11 24.40
CA GLU A 81 -8.89 -23.05 25.32
C GLU A 81 -9.46 -23.44 26.68
N LYS A 82 -8.60 -23.80 27.63
CA LYS A 82 -8.99 -23.74 29.02
C LYS A 82 -9.16 -22.25 29.31
N GLU A 83 -10.40 -21.82 29.48
CA GLU A 83 -10.72 -20.59 30.19
C GLU A 83 -9.99 -20.65 31.54
N GLU A 84 -8.89 -19.92 31.67
CA GLU A 84 -8.35 -19.56 32.98
C GLU A 84 -9.36 -18.62 33.62
N LYS A 85 -10.29 -19.21 34.39
CA LYS A 85 -11.01 -18.49 35.44
C LYS A 85 -9.98 -18.01 36.44
N ASN A 86 -9.57 -16.74 36.36
CA ASN A 86 -9.01 -16.04 37.50
C ASN A 86 -10.13 -15.76 38.50
N ASP A 87 -10.38 -16.74 39.36
CA ASP A 87 -10.99 -16.54 40.66
C ASP A 87 -9.85 -16.39 41.68
N THR A 88 -9.49 -15.14 42.00
CA THR A 88 -9.09 -14.63 43.32
C THR A 88 -8.95 -13.11 43.24
#